data_AF-A0A920N175-F1
#
_entry.id   AF-A0A920N175-F1
#
_cell.length_a   1.000
_cell.length_b   1.000
_cell.length_c   1.000
_cell.angle_alpha   90.00
_cell.angle_beta   90.00
_cell.angle_gamma   90.00
#
_symmetry.space_group_name_H-M   'P 1'
#
loop_
_entity.id
_entity.type
_entity.pdbx_description
1 polymer ?
#
loop_
_entity_poly.entity_id
_entity_poly.type
_entity_poly.pdbx_seq_one_letter_code
_entity_poly.pdbx_strand_id
1 'polypeptide(L)'
;MLGELAAELQITLVGGSLAERREGHQRISNTSLLFGPDGTQLACYRKMHLFDIDLPGRVSFCESSFVEPGEEIVVTETPLGRLGQATCYDLRFPELFRGLVDRGAEIIVVPSAFTQSTGRDHWEVLLRARAIENQVFVVAANQHGVHAPGITTYGRSMIIDPWGTVLATAP
;
A
#
# COMPACT_ATOMS: atom_id res chain seq x y z
N MET A 1 -5.91 17.84 -8.95
CA MET A 1 -5.70 17.94 -7.50
C MET A 1 -4.42 17.24 -7.03
N LEU A 2 -4.27 15.90 -7.06
CA LEU A 2 -3.02 15.26 -6.57
C LEU A 2 -1.79 15.55 -7.45
N GLY A 3 -1.92 15.45 -8.77
CA GLY A 3 -0.84 15.83 -9.69
C GLY A 3 -0.46 17.31 -9.59
N GLU A 4 -1.44 18.20 -9.49
CA GLU A 4 -1.20 19.64 -9.28
C GLU A 4 -0.43 19.89 -7.97
N LEU A 5 -0.81 19.22 -6.87
CA LEU A 5 -0.11 19.32 -5.60
C LEU A 5 1.33 18.79 -5.69
N ALA A 6 1.54 17.68 -6.41
CA ALA A 6 2.87 17.14 -6.65
C ALA A 6 3.75 18.12 -7.44
N ALA A 7 3.19 18.80 -8.44
CA ALA A 7 3.86 19.84 -9.21
C ALA A 7 4.17 21.10 -8.38
N GLU A 8 3.20 21.58 -7.61
CA GLU A 8 3.33 22.77 -6.76
C GLU A 8 4.44 22.59 -5.71
N LEU A 9 4.53 21.41 -5.11
CA LEU A 9 5.53 21.08 -4.09
C LEU A 9 6.82 20.49 -4.67
N GLN A 10 6.85 20.21 -5.98
CA GLN A 10 7.97 19.59 -6.69
C GLN A 10 8.41 18.25 -6.06
N ILE A 11 7.44 17.40 -5.74
CA ILE A 11 7.67 16.11 -5.06
C ILE A 11 7.17 14.92 -5.88
N THR A 12 7.78 13.76 -5.67
CA THR A 12 7.15 12.48 -6.01
C THR A 12 6.09 12.15 -4.96
N LEU A 13 4.83 11.96 -5.38
CA LEU A 13 3.70 11.76 -4.48
C LEU A 13 3.02 10.41 -4.74
N VAL A 14 3.04 9.54 -3.73
CA VAL A 14 2.19 8.34 -3.68
C VAL A 14 0.83 8.74 -3.12
N GLY A 15 -0.22 8.63 -3.94
CA GLY A 15 -1.59 9.07 -3.61
C GLY A 15 -2.35 8.17 -2.63
N GLY A 16 -1.65 7.44 -1.76
CA GLY A 16 -2.28 6.42 -0.90
C GLY A 16 -2.97 5.34 -1.73
N SER A 17 -4.22 5.05 -1.41
CA SER A 17 -5.12 4.34 -2.32
C SER A 17 -6.51 4.95 -2.35
N LEU A 18 -7.20 4.79 -3.48
CA LEU A 18 -8.47 5.43 -3.80
C LEU A 18 -9.41 4.48 -4.55
N ALA A 19 -10.70 4.64 -4.31
CA ALA A 19 -11.74 3.90 -5.02
C ALA A 19 -11.86 4.43 -6.45
N GLU A 20 -11.45 3.61 -7.43
CA GLU A 20 -11.48 3.94 -8.85
C GLU A 20 -12.69 3.28 -9.52
N ARG A 21 -13.51 4.07 -10.22
CA ARG A 21 -14.52 3.53 -11.13
C ARG A 21 -13.91 3.46 -12.53
N ARG A 22 -13.86 2.26 -13.09
CA ARG A 22 -13.32 2.00 -14.43
C ARG A 22 -14.46 1.86 -15.44
N GLU A 23 -14.31 2.47 -16.60
CA GLU A 23 -15.29 2.36 -17.68
C GLU A 23 -15.43 0.90 -18.13
N GLY A 24 -16.67 0.41 -18.24
CA GLY A 24 -16.95 -0.99 -18.61
C GLY A 24 -16.87 -2.00 -17.46
N HIS A 25 -16.47 -1.59 -16.24
CA HIS A 25 -16.41 -2.48 -15.07
C HIS A 25 -17.57 -2.24 -14.10
N GLN A 26 -18.12 -3.32 -13.53
CA GLN A 26 -19.22 -3.24 -12.57
C GLN A 26 -18.77 -2.93 -11.13
N ARG A 27 -17.59 -3.45 -10.74
CA ARG A 27 -16.96 -3.23 -9.43
C ARG A 27 -15.93 -2.11 -9.53
N ILE A 28 -15.64 -1.48 -8.39
CA ILE A 28 -14.55 -0.48 -8.31
C ILE A 28 -13.19 -1.18 -8.19
N SER A 29 -12.09 -0.44 -8.37
CA SER A 29 -10.75 -0.90 -8.03
C SER A 29 -10.21 -0.12 -6.82
N ASN A 30 -9.34 -0.76 -6.04
CA ASN A 30 -8.57 -0.11 -4.99
C ASN A 30 -7.20 0.27 -5.59
N THR A 31 -7.05 1.55 -5.94
CA THR A 31 -6.00 2.02 -6.85
C THR A 31 -5.04 2.95 -6.14
N SER A 32 -3.73 2.73 -6.29
CA SER A 32 -2.67 3.60 -5.81
C SER A 32 -1.99 4.28 -6.99
N LEU A 33 -2.08 5.61 -7.04
CA LEU A 33 -1.47 6.40 -8.10
C LEU A 33 -0.14 7.00 -7.63
N LEU A 34 0.83 7.07 -8.54
CA LEU A 34 2.11 7.74 -8.32
C LEU A 34 2.19 8.97 -9.23
N PHE A 35 2.52 10.12 -8.65
CA PHE A 35 2.73 11.36 -9.39
C PHE A 35 4.18 11.83 -9.29
N GLY A 36 4.70 12.36 -10.38
CA GLY A 36 6.03 12.96 -10.47
C GLY A 36 6.06 14.41 -9.99
N PRO A 37 7.27 14.99 -9.84
CA PRO A 37 7.46 16.36 -9.37
C PRO A 37 6.98 17.44 -10.37
N ASP A 38 6.63 17.05 -11.59
CA ASP A 38 5.98 17.90 -12.60
C ASP A 38 4.45 17.71 -12.64
N GLY A 39 3.91 16.87 -11.75
CA GLY A 39 2.50 16.53 -11.66
C GLY A 39 2.02 15.44 -12.63
N THR A 40 2.91 14.89 -13.45
CA THR A 40 2.57 13.77 -14.33
C THR A 40 2.24 12.52 -13.54
N GLN A 41 1.25 11.74 -13.99
CA GLN A 41 0.99 10.43 -13.41
C GLN A 41 2.03 9.44 -13.94
N LEU A 42 2.92 8.99 -13.06
CA LEU A 42 4.00 8.06 -13.41
C LEU A 42 3.54 6.60 -13.40
N ALA A 43 2.59 6.27 -12.51
CA ALA A 43 2.12 4.89 -12.38
C ALA A 43 0.71 4.79 -11.79
N CYS A 44 0.09 3.63 -12.04
CA CYS A 44 -1.20 3.23 -11.52
C CYS A 44 -1.14 1.76 -11.10
N TYR A 45 -1.10 1.52 -9.79
CA TYR A 45 -1.17 0.20 -9.20
C TYR A 45 -2.59 -0.09 -8.73
N ARG A 46 -3.12 -1.28 -9.04
CA ARG A 46 -4.42 -1.74 -8.52
C ARG A 46 -4.17 -2.92 -7.59
N LYS A 47 -4.71 -2.83 -6.37
CA LYS A 47 -4.54 -3.84 -5.31
C LYS A 47 -4.85 -5.23 -5.84
N MET A 48 -3.88 -6.14 -5.75
CA MET A 48 -4.00 -7.48 -6.31
C MET A 48 -4.71 -8.43 -5.35
N HIS A 49 -4.45 -8.30 -4.04
CA HIS A 49 -5.02 -9.17 -3.03
C HIS A 49 -6.12 -8.47 -2.24
N LEU A 50 -7.37 -8.87 -2.50
CA LEU A 50 -8.53 -8.30 -1.83
C LEU A 50 -8.70 -8.88 -0.41
N PHE A 51 -9.16 -8.03 0.51
CA PHE A 51 -9.37 -8.38 1.90
C PHE A 51 -10.70 -9.11 2.07
N ASP A 52 -10.67 -10.41 1.83
CA ASP A 52 -11.78 -11.31 2.11
C ASP A 52 -11.44 -12.12 3.36
N ILE A 53 -12.12 -11.82 4.46
CA ILE A 53 -11.98 -12.55 5.72
C ILE A 53 -13.33 -13.04 6.21
N ASP A 54 -13.36 -14.30 6.61
CA ASP A 54 -14.48 -14.88 7.35
C ASP A 54 -13.93 -15.53 8.61
N LEU A 55 -14.13 -14.86 9.75
CA LEU A 55 -13.81 -15.36 11.07
C LEU A 55 -15.13 -15.69 11.77
N PRO A 56 -15.53 -16.99 11.82
CA PRO A 56 -16.79 -17.41 12.39
C PRO A 56 -17.03 -16.81 13.79
N GLY A 57 -18.15 -16.10 13.94
CA GLY A 57 -18.54 -15.46 15.20
C GLY A 57 -17.76 -14.20 15.59
N ARG A 58 -16.89 -13.66 14.73
CA ARG A 58 -16.10 -12.44 15.02
C ARG A 58 -16.25 -11.34 13.98
N VAL A 59 -15.86 -11.62 12.73
CA VAL A 59 -15.92 -10.62 11.65
C VAL A 59 -16.02 -11.35 10.32
N SER A 60 -16.90 -10.86 9.46
CA SER A 60 -16.99 -11.28 8.07
C SER A 60 -16.92 -10.02 7.23
N PHE A 61 -15.93 -9.93 6.34
CA PHE A 61 -15.75 -8.81 5.43
C PHE A 61 -15.26 -9.33 4.09
N CYS A 62 -15.93 -8.91 3.02
CA CYS A 62 -15.67 -9.38 1.67
C CYS A 62 -15.45 -8.16 0.77
N GLU A 63 -14.21 -7.69 0.67
CA GLU A 63 -13.83 -6.59 -0.22
C GLU A 63 -14.17 -6.94 -1.68
N SER A 64 -14.04 -8.21 -2.07
CA SER A 64 -14.33 -8.68 -3.43
C SER A 64 -15.81 -8.58 -3.81
N SER A 65 -16.74 -8.40 -2.87
CA SER A 65 -18.14 -8.17 -3.20
C SER A 65 -18.38 -6.85 -3.95
N PHE A 66 -17.47 -5.88 -3.83
CA PHE A 66 -17.57 -4.57 -4.50
C PHE A 66 -16.27 -4.06 -5.14
N VAL A 67 -15.13 -4.70 -4.89
CA VAL A 67 -13.83 -4.38 -5.50
C VAL A 67 -13.39 -5.48 -6.47
N GLU A 68 -12.77 -5.10 -7.59
CA GLU A 68 -12.08 -6.00 -8.52
C GLU A 68 -10.55 -5.94 -8.29
N PRO A 69 -9.86 -7.09 -8.26
CA PRO A 69 -8.42 -7.12 -8.08
C PRO A 69 -7.67 -6.57 -9.30
N GLY A 70 -6.50 -5.99 -9.07
CA GLY A 70 -5.51 -5.75 -10.11
C GLY A 70 -4.74 -7.02 -10.49
N GLU A 71 -4.05 -6.97 -11.62
CA GLU A 71 -3.30 -8.12 -12.18
C GLU A 71 -1.81 -7.79 -12.42
N GLU A 72 -1.40 -6.54 -12.20
CA GLU A 72 -0.07 -6.06 -12.58
C GLU A 72 0.80 -5.73 -11.37
N ILE A 73 2.06 -6.18 -11.43
CA ILE A 73 3.12 -5.79 -10.51
C ILE A 73 3.78 -4.52 -11.05
N VAL A 74 3.73 -3.44 -10.28
CA VAL A 74 4.15 -2.10 -10.72
C VAL A 74 5.42 -1.66 -10.00
N VAL A 75 6.47 -1.38 -10.78
CA VAL A 75 7.71 -0.75 -10.34
C VAL A 75 7.99 0.44 -11.25
N THR A 76 8.35 1.57 -10.66
CA THR A 76 8.55 2.83 -11.40
C THR A 76 9.86 3.46 -10.99
N GLU A 77 10.63 3.95 -11.98
CA GLU A 77 11.83 4.73 -11.70
C GLU A 77 11.45 6.09 -11.10
N THR A 78 12.12 6.45 -10.01
CA THR A 78 11.95 7.74 -9.34
C THR A 78 13.33 8.31 -9.02
N PRO A 79 13.44 9.62 -8.69
CA PRO A 79 14.71 10.19 -8.24
C PRO A 79 15.31 9.54 -6.98
N LEU A 80 14.51 8.82 -6.18
CA LEU A 80 14.96 8.10 -4.99
C LEU A 80 15.38 6.64 -5.27
N GLY A 81 15.15 6.14 -6.48
CA GLY A 81 15.36 4.74 -6.85
C GLY A 81 14.10 4.11 -7.45
N ARG A 82 14.17 2.80 -7.73
CA ARG A 82 13.03 2.04 -8.29
C ARG A 82 12.00 1.75 -7.20
N LEU A 83 10.82 2.36 -7.31
CA LEU A 83 9.74 2.30 -6.34
C LEU A 83 8.71 1.26 -6.76
N GLY A 84 8.51 0.24 -5.92
CA GLY A 84 7.45 -0.76 -6.05
C GLY A 84 6.20 -0.39 -5.26
N GLN A 85 5.02 -0.67 -5.82
CA GLN A 85 3.73 -0.39 -5.16
C GLN A 85 3.03 -1.68 -4.70
N ALA A 86 2.55 -1.66 -3.46
CA ALA A 86 1.65 -2.67 -2.87
C ALA A 86 0.64 -1.97 -1.96
N THR A 87 -0.52 -2.56 -1.67
CA THR A 87 -1.56 -1.93 -0.86
C THR A 87 -2.08 -2.86 0.24
N CYS A 88 -1.91 -2.45 1.50
CA CYS A 88 -2.53 -3.04 2.68
C CYS A 88 -2.45 -4.58 2.77
N TYR A 89 -3.50 -5.30 2.35
CA TYR A 89 -3.62 -6.75 2.47
C TYR A 89 -2.60 -7.52 1.62
N ASP A 90 -2.10 -6.88 0.56
CA ASP A 90 -0.96 -7.36 -0.22
C ASP A 90 0.23 -7.76 0.66
N LEU A 91 0.41 -7.08 1.80
CA LEU A 91 1.46 -7.34 2.78
C LEU A 91 1.52 -8.82 3.24
N ARG A 92 0.41 -9.56 3.17
CA ARG A 92 0.34 -10.98 3.57
C ARG A 92 0.88 -11.95 2.52
N PHE A 93 1.15 -11.49 1.30
CA PHE A 93 1.51 -12.33 0.15
C PHE A 93 2.98 -12.07 -0.24
N PRO A 94 3.94 -12.84 0.29
CA PRO A 94 5.37 -12.62 0.03
C PRO A 94 5.75 -12.68 -1.46
N GLU A 95 5.00 -13.43 -2.27
CA GLU A 95 5.22 -13.59 -3.71
C GLU A 95 5.12 -12.27 -4.48
N LEU A 96 4.24 -11.37 -4.06
CA LEU A 96 4.16 -10.03 -4.66
C LEU A 96 5.44 -9.23 -4.41
N PHE A 97 5.96 -9.27 -3.19
CA PHE A 97 7.18 -8.54 -2.83
C PHE A 97 8.41 -9.13 -3.53
N ARG A 98 8.47 -10.46 -3.66
CA ARG A 98 9.44 -11.12 -4.55
C ARG A 98 9.35 -10.58 -5.97
N GLY A 99 8.15 -10.57 -6.55
CA GLY A 99 7.93 -10.09 -7.91
C GLY A 99 8.27 -8.61 -8.11
N LEU A 100 8.15 -7.77 -7.07
CA LEU A 100 8.59 -6.37 -7.10
C LEU A 100 10.13 -6.29 -7.14
N VAL A 101 10.84 -7.07 -6.32
CA VAL A 101 12.32 -7.10 -6.32
C VAL A 101 12.89 -7.73 -7.58
N ASP A 102 12.25 -8.77 -8.13
CA ASP A 102 12.65 -9.37 -9.40
C ASP A 102 12.55 -8.36 -10.57
N ARG A 103 11.68 -7.35 -10.42
CA ARG A 103 11.57 -6.18 -11.33
C ARG A 103 12.48 -5.01 -10.93
N GLY A 104 13.33 -5.21 -9.93
CA GLY A 104 14.37 -4.28 -9.50
C GLY A 104 13.96 -3.28 -8.43
N ALA A 105 12.81 -3.43 -7.76
CA ALA A 105 12.41 -2.49 -6.70
C ALA A 105 13.47 -2.40 -5.59
N GLU A 106 13.80 -1.18 -5.20
CA GLU A 106 14.75 -0.84 -4.11
C GLU A 106 14.00 -0.27 -2.89
N ILE A 107 12.83 0.32 -3.16
CA ILE A 107 11.91 0.89 -2.18
C ILE A 107 10.53 0.32 -2.48
N ILE A 108 9.82 -0.17 -1.46
CA ILE A 108 8.43 -0.63 -1.61
C ILE A 108 7.53 0.23 -0.72
N VAL A 109 6.52 0.84 -1.33
CA VAL A 109 5.50 1.60 -0.60
C VAL A 109 4.28 0.74 -0.31
N VAL A 110 3.74 0.86 0.90
CA VAL A 110 2.60 0.06 1.35
C VAL A 110 1.52 0.93 2.01
N PRO A 111 0.84 1.82 1.27
CA PRO A 111 -0.32 2.54 1.78
C PRO A 111 -1.39 1.56 2.30
N SER A 112 -1.91 1.84 3.49
CA SER A 112 -2.65 0.87 4.28
C SER A 112 -3.74 1.48 5.16
N ALA A 113 -4.67 0.60 5.57
CA ALA A 113 -5.68 0.88 6.59
C ALA A 113 -5.88 -0.37 7.46
N PHE A 114 -4.82 -0.80 8.16
CA PHE A 114 -4.90 -1.97 9.05
C PHE A 114 -5.85 -1.71 10.22
N THR A 115 -6.72 -2.66 10.52
CA THR A 115 -7.60 -2.59 11.70
C THR A 115 -6.80 -2.63 12.99
N GLN A 116 -7.34 -2.09 14.08
CA GLN A 116 -6.67 -2.08 15.39
C GLN A 116 -6.16 -3.47 15.81
N SER A 117 -6.98 -4.52 15.65
CA SER A 117 -6.63 -5.89 16.06
C SER A 117 -5.53 -6.50 15.19
N THR A 118 -5.71 -6.44 13.87
CA THR A 118 -4.71 -7.02 12.95
C THR A 118 -3.42 -6.20 12.90
N GLY A 119 -3.53 -4.89 13.10
CA GLY A 119 -2.40 -3.98 13.16
C GLY A 119 -1.50 -4.25 14.37
N ARG A 120 -2.10 -4.37 15.56
CA ARG A 120 -1.39 -4.70 16.81
C ARG A 120 -0.51 -5.94 16.67
N ASP A 121 -1.06 -6.98 16.03
CA ASP A 121 -0.42 -8.30 16.03
C ASP A 121 0.42 -8.57 14.77
N HIS A 122 0.16 -7.90 13.64
CA HIS A 122 0.79 -8.23 12.36
C HIS A 122 1.48 -7.08 11.63
N TRP A 123 1.17 -5.81 11.91
CA TRP A 123 1.63 -4.68 11.08
C TRP A 123 3.16 -4.59 10.99
N GLU A 124 3.82 -4.39 12.13
CA GLU A 124 5.27 -4.21 12.18
C GLU A 124 6.00 -5.48 11.74
N VAL A 125 5.59 -6.65 12.26
CA VAL A 125 6.28 -7.91 11.97
C VAL A 125 6.26 -8.25 10.48
N LEU A 126 5.13 -8.04 9.79
CA LEU A 126 5.05 -8.30 8.36
C LEU A 126 5.86 -7.28 7.56
N LEU A 127 5.78 -5.99 7.88
CA LEU A 127 6.56 -4.97 7.16
C LEU A 127 8.07 -5.20 7.31
N ARG A 128 8.53 -5.50 8.52
CA ARG A 128 9.94 -5.83 8.78
C ARG A 128 10.34 -7.11 8.06
N ALA A 129 9.50 -8.13 8.06
CA ALA A 129 9.74 -9.35 7.30
C ALA A 129 9.95 -9.03 5.82
N ARG A 130 9.07 -8.22 5.20
CA ARG A 130 9.24 -7.79 3.79
C ARG A 130 10.55 -7.04 3.58
N ALA A 131 10.92 -6.10 4.44
CA ALA A 131 12.17 -5.37 4.30
C ALA A 131 13.39 -6.32 4.35
N ILE A 132 13.44 -7.19 5.37
CA ILE A 132 14.58 -8.10 5.62
C ILE A 132 14.72 -9.12 4.51
N GLU A 133 13.64 -9.84 4.17
CA GLU A 133 13.74 -10.95 3.23
C GLU A 133 14.07 -10.43 1.82
N ASN A 134 13.59 -9.22 1.48
CA ASN A 134 13.75 -8.59 0.15
C ASN A 134 14.98 -7.69 0.04
N GLN A 135 15.62 -7.34 1.16
CA GLN A 135 16.73 -6.38 1.20
C GLN A 135 16.37 -5.02 0.57
N VAL A 136 15.17 -4.51 0.87
CA VAL A 136 14.64 -3.24 0.34
C VAL A 136 14.17 -2.34 1.46
N PHE A 137 14.10 -1.04 1.17
CA PHE A 137 13.37 -0.12 2.05
C PHE A 137 11.87 -0.39 1.95
N VAL A 138 11.17 -0.30 3.08
CA VAL A 138 9.70 -0.34 3.13
C VAL A 138 9.18 0.96 3.73
N VAL A 139 8.31 1.65 3.00
CA VAL A 139 7.68 2.91 3.42
C VAL A 139 6.17 2.71 3.48
N ALA A 140 5.62 2.63 4.69
CA ALA A 140 4.26 2.18 4.91
C ALA A 140 3.44 3.27 5.62
N ALA A 141 2.67 4.04 4.84
CA ALA A 141 1.69 4.97 5.36
C ALA A 141 0.41 4.21 5.74
N ASN A 142 -0.06 4.37 6.98
CA ASN A 142 -1.25 3.69 7.48
C ASN A 142 -2.27 4.70 8.02
N GLN A 143 -3.55 4.41 7.81
CA GLN A 143 -4.61 5.20 8.45
C GLN A 143 -4.58 5.03 9.97
N HIS A 144 -4.96 6.10 10.67
CA HIS A 144 -5.06 6.17 12.11
C HIS A 144 -6.43 6.72 12.53
N GLY A 145 -6.93 6.30 13.69
CA GLY A 145 -8.13 6.84 14.31
C GLY A 145 -9.40 6.04 13.99
N VAL A 146 -10.54 6.62 14.33
CA VAL A 146 -11.87 6.01 14.20
C VAL A 146 -12.58 6.58 12.98
N HIS A 147 -12.97 5.70 12.06
CA HIS A 147 -13.66 6.03 10.82
C HIS A 147 -15.10 5.55 10.88
N ALA A 148 -16.04 6.27 10.24
CA ALA A 148 -17.41 5.78 10.12
C ALA A 148 -17.44 4.44 9.35
N PRO A 149 -18.25 3.45 9.76
CA PRO A 149 -19.28 3.47 10.82
C PRO A 149 -18.78 3.00 12.22
N GLY A 150 -17.49 3.10 12.52
CA GLY A 150 -16.88 2.69 13.81
C GLY A 150 -15.60 1.86 13.65
N ILE A 151 -14.99 1.84 12.46
CA ILE A 151 -13.78 1.07 12.18
C ILE A 151 -12.59 1.83 12.74
N THR A 152 -11.86 1.23 13.67
CA THR A 152 -10.63 1.80 14.23
C THR A 152 -9.41 1.26 13.48
N THR A 153 -8.58 2.17 12.98
CA THR A 153 -7.34 1.86 12.25
C THR A 153 -6.12 2.09 13.12
N TYR A 154 -5.09 1.27 12.90
CA TYR A 154 -3.99 1.08 13.83
C TYR A 154 -2.97 2.23 13.86
N GLY A 155 -2.84 3.02 12.80
CA GLY A 155 -1.79 4.03 12.68
C GLY A 155 -0.39 3.40 12.59
N ARG A 156 0.58 3.98 13.29
CA ARG A 156 1.98 3.51 13.29
C ARG A 156 2.57 3.37 11.88
N SER A 157 2.32 4.37 11.04
CA SER A 157 3.03 4.51 9.76
C SER A 157 4.53 4.44 9.99
N MET A 158 5.29 3.74 9.15
CA MET A 158 6.70 3.52 9.42
C MET A 158 7.58 3.44 8.17
N ILE A 159 8.88 3.69 8.38
CA ILE A 159 9.94 3.51 7.40
C ILE A 159 10.91 2.47 7.96
N ILE A 160 11.24 1.46 7.17
CA ILE A 160 12.10 0.35 7.56
C ILE A 160 13.22 0.20 6.53
N ASP A 161 14.45 0.01 7.02
CA ASP A 161 15.61 -0.22 6.17
C ASP A 161 15.73 -1.70 5.70
N PRO A 162 16.61 -2.00 4.72
CA PRO A 162 16.85 -3.37 4.26
C PRO A 162 17.30 -4.38 5.34
N TRP A 163 17.76 -3.92 6.50
CA TRP A 163 18.14 -4.77 7.63
C TRP A 163 16.97 -5.05 8.58
N GLY A 164 15.80 -4.47 8.31
CA GLY A 164 14.64 -4.56 9.17
C GLY A 164 14.69 -3.61 10.36
N THR A 165 15.57 -2.60 10.37
CA THR A 165 15.59 -1.54 11.37
C THR A 165 14.46 -0.57 11.08
N VAL A 166 13.60 -0.31 12.07
CA VAL A 166 12.57 0.74 11.97
C VAL A 166 13.26 2.09 12.13
N LEU A 167 13.38 2.85 11.03
CA LEU A 167 14.04 4.15 10.99
C LEU A 167 13.15 5.26 11.55
N ALA A 168 11.85 5.18 11.29
CA ALA A 168 10.86 6.14 11.78
C ALA A 168 9.51 5.46 11.97
N THR A 169 8.75 5.90 12.98
CA THR A 169 7.36 5.51 13.20
C THR A 169 6.54 6.72 13.61
N ALA A 170 5.36 6.88 13.01
CA ALA A 170 4.33 7.78 13.50
C ALA A 170 3.65 7.17 14.76
N PRO A 171 2.93 7.99 15.55
CA PRO A 171 2.12 7.51 16.68
C PRO A 171 1.06 6.46 16.29
#